data_AF-Q738A6-F1
#
_entry.id   AF-Q738A6-F1
#
_cell.length_a   1.000
_cell.length_b   1.000
_cell.length_c   1.000
_cell.angle_alpha   90.00
_cell.angle_beta   90.00
_cell.angle_gamma   90.00
#
_symmetry.space_group_name_H-M   'P 1'
#
loop_
_entity.id
_entity.type
_entity.pdbx_description
1 polymer ?
#
loop_
_entity_poly.entity_id
_entity_poly.type
_entity_poly.pdbx_seq_one_letter_code
_entity_poly.pdbx_strand_id
1 'polypeptide(L)' 'MLIMNVISLDAARKRKQHKKLMITIPIISRIYEEDGEIKFEVAGEKDVPLEMLEK' A
#
# COMPACT_ATOMS: atom_id res chain seq x y z
N MET A 1 11.87 37.04 -15.87
CA MET A 1 12.66 35.83 -16.19
C MET A 1 11.93 34.63 -15.60
N LEU A 2 11.23 33.84 -16.42
CA LEU A 2 10.57 32.62 -15.94
C LEU A 2 11.61 31.51 -15.85
N ILE A 3 11.82 30.96 -14.66
CA ILE A 3 12.72 29.83 -14.44
C ILE A 3 11.99 28.58 -14.93
N MET A 4 12.23 28.19 -16.18
CA MET A 4 11.72 26.93 -16.71
C MET A 4 12.53 25.79 -16.11
N ASN A 5 11.95 25.12 -15.11
CA ASN A 5 12.59 23.99 -14.46
C ASN A 5 12.40 22.73 -15.32
N VAL A 6 13.44 22.34 -16.06
CA VAL A 6 13.41 21.16 -16.93
C VAL A 6 13.48 19.91 -16.06
N ILE A 7 12.36 19.21 -15.94
CA ILE A 7 12.27 17.94 -15.22
C ILE A 7 12.48 16.81 -16.22
N SER A 8 13.42 15.89 -15.95
CA SER A 8 13.57 14.69 -16.77
C SER A 8 12.35 13.78 -16.66
N LEU A 9 11.99 13.13 -17.77
CA LEU A 9 10.86 12.20 -17.83
C LEU A 9 11.00 11.09 -16.78
N ASP A 10 12.23 10.60 -16.56
CA ASP A 10 12.52 9.58 -15.56
C ASP A 10 12.35 10.09 -14.13
N ALA A 11 12.76 11.33 -13.83
CA ALA A 11 12.51 11.94 -12.53
C ALA A 11 11.02 12.22 -12.29
N ALA A 12 10.24 12.51 -13.32
CA ALA A 12 8.80 12.64 -13.23
C ALA A 12 8.11 11.28 -12.97
N ARG A 13 8.55 10.22 -13.67
CA ARG A 13 8.06 8.85 -13.48
C ARG A 13 8.40 8.30 -12.09
N LYS A 14 9.64 8.47 -11.61
CA LYS A 14 10.05 8.08 -10.25
C LYS A 14 9.25 8.81 -9.16
N ARG A 15 9.00 10.12 -9.34
CA ARG A 15 8.16 10.89 -8.41
C ARG A 15 6.71 10.39 -8.38
N LYS A 16 6.15 9.93 -9.50
CA LYS A 16 4.82 9.30 -9.54
C LYS A 16 4.80 7.95 -8.81
N GLN A 17 5.86 7.15 -8.93
CA GLN A 17 5.94 5.85 -8.24
C GLN A 17 6.12 6.00 -6.72
N HIS A 18 7.01 6.88 -6.26
CA HIS A 18 7.20 7.13 -4.82
C HIS A 18 6.07 7.91 -4.14
N LYS A 19 5.15 8.52 -4.91
CA LYS A 19 3.96 9.18 -4.35
C LYS A 19 2.85 8.22 -3.96
N LYS A 20 2.92 6.95 -4.36
CA LYS A 20 1.93 5.98 -3.91
C LYS A 20 2.15 5.74 -2.42
N LEU A 21 1.21 6.22 -1.62
CA LEU A 21 1.16 5.93 -0.19
C LEU A 21 1.09 4.41 -0.06
N MET A 22 2.11 3.81 0.53
CA MET A 22 2.15 2.39 0.84
C MET A 22 1.58 2.18 2.25
N ILE A 23 0.87 1.09 2.44
CA ILE A 23 0.37 0.64 3.73
C ILE A 23 0.75 -0.82 3.95
N THR A 24 0.95 -1.19 5.20
CA THR A 24 1.21 -2.57 5.60
C THR A 24 -0.10 -3.21 6.02
N ILE A 25 -0.47 -4.33 5.39
CA ILE A 25 -1.67 -5.10 5.70
C ILE A 25 -1.31 -6.50 6.18
N PRO A 26 -2.06 -7.08 7.14
CA PRO A 26 -1.86 -8.46 7.55
C PRO A 26 -2.37 -9.42 6.47
N ILE A 27 -1.64 -10.51 6.25
CA ILE A 27 -2.07 -11.64 5.42
C ILE A 27 -2.74 -12.66 6.34
N ILE A 28 -4.06 -12.82 6.19
CA ILE A 28 -4.83 -13.79 6.97
C ILE A 28 -4.65 -15.19 6.38
N SER A 29 -4.20 -16.15 7.18
CA SER A 29 -4.14 -17.57 6.79
C SER A 29 -5.41 -18.32 7.12
N ARG A 30 -6.07 -17.98 8.23
CA ARG A 30 -7.25 -18.69 8.71
C ARG A 30 -8.21 -17.76 9.42
N ILE A 31 -9.50 -17.99 9.19
CA ILE A 31 -10.60 -17.37 9.92
C ILE A 31 -11.38 -18.50 10.59
N TYR A 32 -11.65 -18.39 11.88
CA TYR A 32 -12.40 -19.39 12.64
C TYR A 32 -13.19 -18.75 13.78
N GLU A 33 -14.16 -19.49 14.31
CA GLU A 33 -14.95 -19.08 15.48
C GLU A 33 -14.50 -19.89 16.69
N GLU A 34 -14.26 -19.21 17.81
CA GLU A 34 -13.92 -19.82 19.10
C GLU A 34 -14.68 -19.05 20.19
N ASP A 35 -15.48 -19.77 20.99
CA ASP A 35 -16.34 -19.20 22.04
C ASP A 35 -17.30 -18.10 21.57
N GLY A 36 -17.80 -18.21 20.34
CA GLY A 36 -18.70 -17.20 19.73
C GLY A 36 -17.98 -15.96 19.22
N GLU A 37 -16.65 -15.92 19.29
CA GLU A 37 -15.81 -14.83 18.77
C GLU A 37 -15.11 -15.25 17.47
N ILE A 38 -15.15 -14.37 16.47
CA ILE A 38 -14.40 -14.56 15.23
C ILE A 38 -12.93 -14.21 15.48
N LYS A 39 -12.06 -15.18 15.23
CA LYS A 39 -10.60 -15.06 15.35
C LYS A 39 -9.92 -15.17 13.98
N PHE A 40 -8.76 -14.54 13.89
CA PHE A 40 -7.95 -14.47 12.68
C PHE A 40 -6.53 -14.94 12.98
N GLU A 41 -6.01 -15.89 12.22
CA GLU A 41 -4.58 -16.20 12.19
C GLU A 41 -3.90 -15.37 11.11
N VAL A 42 -2.83 -14.67 11.50
CA VAL A 42 -2.01 -13.83 10.61
C VAL A 42 -0.75 -14.61 10.25
N ALA A 43 -0.54 -14.88 8.95
CA ALA A 43 0.65 -15.58 8.44
C ALA A 43 1.80 -14.63 8.08
N GLY A 44 1.56 -13.32 8.07
CA GLY A 44 2.57 -12.32 7.82
C GLY A 44 1.98 -10.97 7.47
N GLU A 45 2.84 -10.10 6.95
CA GLU A 45 2.49 -8.73 6.58
C GLU A 45 2.94 -8.45 5.15
N LYS A 46 2.25 -7.51 4.50
CA LYS A 46 2.58 -7.09 3.13
C LYS A 46 2.36 -5.60 2.94
N ASP A 47 3.33 -4.96 2.31
CA ASP A 47 3.18 -3.59 1.84
C ASP A 47 2.42 -3.56 0.51
N VAL A 48 1.32 -2.83 0.48
CA VAL A 48 0.50 -2.61 -0.71
C VAL A 48 0.26 -1.12 -0.91
N PRO A 49 0.10 -0.64 -2.15
CA PRO A 49 -0.38 0.71 -2.41
C PRO A 49 -1.77 0.93 -1.79
N LEU A 50 -1.98 2.05 -1.10
CA LEU A 50 -3.26 2.44 -0.52
C LEU A 50 -4.40 2.45 -1.55
N GLU A 51 -4.09 2.75 -2.80
CA GLU A 51 -5.01 2.74 -3.95
C GLU A 51 -5.63 1.35 -4.21
N MET A 52 -5.03 0.26 -3.69
CA MET A 52 -5.56 -1.10 -3.82
C MET A 52 -6.60 -1.46 -2.76
N LEU A 53 -6.78 -0.64 -1.72
CA LEU A 53 -7.88 -0.82 -0.79
C LEU A 53 -9.15 -0.22 -1.38
N GLU A 54 -10.15 -1.06 -1.63
CA GLU A 54 -11.51 -0.60 -1.92
C GLU A 54 -12.13 -0.01 -0.65
N LYS A 55 -12.97 1.02 -0.83
CA LYS A 55 -13.53 1.84 0.25
C LYS A 55 -14.94 1.42 0.62
#